data_AF-A0A6I5H485-F1
#
_entry.id   AF-A0A6I5H485-F1
#
_cell.length_a   1.000
_cell.length_b   1.000
_cell.length_c   1.000
_cell.angle_alpha   90.00
_cell.angle_beta   90.00
_cell.angle_gamma   90.00
#
_symmetry.space_group_name_H-M   'P 1'
#
loop_
_entity.id
_entity.type
_entity.pdbx_description
1 polymer ?
#
loop_
_entity_poly.entity_id
_entity_poly.type
_entity_poly.pdbx_seq_one_letter_code
_entity_poly.pdbx_strand_id
1 'polypeptide(L)'
;MKAIAGFTRKYEAVLLVRDTELVAEALRQALEEAGPEERPGLERAVALLASTSADSDGQLRARWVRSRLAAVGFTGDIASIAALKALRQAEPRLSLISAVELQKDAVAHPE
;
A
#
# COMPACT_ATOMS: atom_id res chain seq x y z
N MET A 1 31.69 -22.06 -20.90
CA MET A 1 31.05 -21.04 -20.03
C MET A 1 29.54 -21.23 -20.09
N LYS A 2 28.93 -21.84 -19.07
CA LYS A 2 27.46 -21.85 -18.95
C LYS A 2 27.06 -20.60 -18.19
N ALA A 3 26.50 -19.62 -18.89
CA ALA A 3 25.88 -18.46 -18.27
C ALA A 3 24.72 -18.96 -17.40
N ILE A 4 24.80 -18.73 -16.09
CA ILE A 4 23.69 -18.92 -15.18
C ILE A 4 22.71 -17.79 -15.49
N ALA A 5 21.69 -18.09 -16.29
CA ALA A 5 20.61 -17.18 -16.61
C ALA A 5 19.97 -16.69 -15.30
N GLY A 6 19.72 -15.37 -15.24
CA GLY A 6 19.49 -14.62 -14.03
C GLY A 6 18.45 -15.21 -13.08
N PHE A 7 18.87 -15.45 -11.85
CA PHE A 7 17.96 -15.37 -10.70
C PHE A 7 17.52 -13.91 -10.59
N THR A 8 16.44 -13.53 -11.28
CA THR A 8 15.68 -12.34 -10.90
C THR A 8 15.16 -12.62 -9.49
N ARG A 9 15.84 -12.06 -8.49
CA ARG A 9 15.53 -12.27 -7.08
C ARG A 9 14.06 -11.91 -6.86
N LYS A 10 13.25 -12.91 -6.52
CA LYS A 10 11.88 -12.67 -6.08
C LYS A 10 11.95 -11.83 -4.81
N TYR A 11 11.06 -10.86 -4.67
CA TYR A 11 10.96 -10.10 -3.44
C TYR A 11 10.07 -10.89 -2.47
N GLU A 12 10.61 -11.19 -1.30
CA GLU A 12 9.90 -11.88 -0.23
C GLU A 12 9.01 -10.92 0.60
N ALA A 13 9.17 -9.61 0.41
CA ALA A 13 8.43 -8.59 1.14
C ALA A 13 7.97 -7.46 0.22
N VAL A 14 6.75 -6.99 0.46
CA VAL A 14 6.28 -5.68 -0.02
C VAL A 14 6.68 -4.66 1.04
N LEU A 15 7.54 -3.73 0.66
CA LEU A 15 7.95 -2.64 1.54
C LEU A 15 6.86 -1.56 1.52
N LEU A 16 6.31 -1.27 2.70
CA LEU A 16 5.44 -0.12 2.91
C LEU A 16 6.31 1.08 3.25
N VAL A 17 6.20 2.14 2.46
CA VAL A 17 6.83 3.42 2.77
C VAL A 17 5.70 4.38 3.16
N ARG A 18 5.81 4.96 4.36
CA ARG A 18 4.87 5.94 4.88
C ARG A 18 5.57 7.28 4.96
N ASP A 19 5.18 8.20 4.08
CA ASP A 19 5.62 9.60 4.14
C ASP A 19 4.69 10.45 5.03
N THR A 20 3.68 9.83 5.65
CA THR A 20 2.68 10.53 6.46
C THR A 20 3.30 11.30 7.63
N GLU A 21 4.34 10.77 8.26
CA GLU A 21 5.06 11.46 9.35
C GLU A 21 5.82 12.69 8.84
N LEU A 22 6.44 12.58 7.66
CA LEU A 22 7.17 13.69 7.04
C LEU A 22 6.20 14.80 6.63
N VAL A 23 5.04 14.45 6.08
CA VAL A 23 3.98 15.41 5.74
C VAL A 23 3.37 16.02 7.01
N ALA A 24 3.20 15.23 8.08
CA ALA A 24 2.66 15.73 9.35
C ALA A 24 3.60 16.75 9.99
N GLU A 25 4.91 16.52 9.91
CA GLU A 25 5.92 17.47 10.35
C GLU A 25 5.85 18.77 9.55
N ALA A 26 5.84 18.68 8.22
CA ALA A 26 5.74 19.87 7.36
C ALA A 26 4.46 20.69 7.62
N LEU A 27 3.31 20.03 7.85
CA LEU A 27 2.06 20.71 8.16
C LEU A 27 2.07 21.37 9.56
N ARG A 28 2.72 20.74 10.55
CA ARG A 28 2.87 21.34 11.89
C ARG A 28 3.73 22.60 11.84
N GLN A 29 4.84 22.56 11.09
CA GLN A 29 5.68 23.74 10.87
C GLN A 29 4.92 24.85 10.14
N ALA A 30 4.18 24.52 9.08
CA ALA A 30 3.34 25.49 8.39
C ALA A 30 2.28 26.14 9.31
N LEU A 31 1.70 25.39 10.25
CA LEU A 31 0.74 25.90 11.23
C LEU A 31 1.35 26.86 12.27
N GLU A 32 2.63 26.69 12.59
CA GLU A 32 3.35 27.61 13.48
C GLU A 32 3.55 28.97 12.81
N GLU A 33 3.73 28.99 11.49
CA GLU A 33 3.97 30.21 10.69
C GLU A 33 2.69 30.80 10.07
N ALA A 34 1.58 30.04 10.07
CA ALA A 34 0.35 30.41 9.38
C ALA A 34 -0.33 31.66 9.94
N GLY A 35 -0.68 32.56 9.02
CA GLY A 35 -1.60 33.67 9.31
C GLY A 35 -3.04 33.20 9.58
N PRO A 36 -3.91 34.08 10.10
CA PRO A 36 -5.27 33.73 10.51
C PRO A 36 -6.16 33.22 9.36
N GLU A 37 -5.86 33.58 8.11
CA GLU A 37 -6.62 33.16 6.93
C GLU A 37 -6.32 31.72 6.50
N GLU A 38 -5.06 31.27 6.62
CA GLU A 38 -4.60 29.95 6.17
C GLU A 38 -4.76 28.88 7.27
N ARG A 39 -4.75 29.31 8.54
CA ARG A 39 -4.77 28.43 9.71
C ARG A 39 -5.94 27.43 9.71
N PRO A 40 -7.22 27.81 9.43
CA PRO A 40 -8.32 26.85 9.44
C PRO A 40 -8.17 25.75 8.36
N GLY A 41 -7.59 26.09 7.22
CA GLY A 41 -7.32 25.14 6.14
C GLY A 41 -6.25 24.13 6.52
N LEU A 42 -5.16 24.59 7.13
CA LEU A 42 -4.05 23.75 7.59
C LEU A 42 -4.46 22.85 8.77
N GLU A 43 -5.28 23.34 9.71
CA GLU A 43 -5.83 22.53 10.80
C GLU A 43 -6.69 21.37 10.25
N ARG A 44 -7.50 21.65 9.22
CA ARG A 44 -8.26 20.61 8.52
C ARG A 44 -7.35 19.63 7.78
N ALA A 45 -6.27 20.11 7.16
CA ALA A 45 -5.30 19.23 6.49
C ALA A 45 -4.63 18.26 7.48
N VAL A 46 -4.24 18.74 8.67
CA VAL A 46 -3.70 17.91 9.75
C VAL A 46 -4.73 16.87 10.21
N ALA A 47 -6.00 17.26 10.40
CA ALA A 47 -7.05 16.33 10.80
C ALA A 47 -7.28 15.21 9.77
N LEU A 48 -7.23 15.54 8.47
CA LEU A 48 -7.32 14.56 7.38
C LEU A 48 -6.10 13.64 7.30
N LEU A 49 -4.90 14.17 7.55
CA LEU A 49 -3.70 13.36 7.59
C LEU A 49 -3.71 12.40 8.79
N ALA A 50 -4.17 12.85 9.95
CA ALA A 50 -4.28 12.00 11.13
C ALA A 50 -5.28 10.86 10.92
N SER A 51 -6.42 11.11 10.25
CA SER A 51 -7.41 10.07 9.97
C SER A 51 -6.90 9.03 8.97
N THR A 52 -6.07 9.43 8.01
CA THR A 52 -5.48 8.52 7.00
C THR A 52 -4.24 7.79 7.51
N SER A 53 -3.50 8.38 8.46
CA SER A 53 -2.33 7.74 9.09
C SER A 53 -2.69 6.62 10.07
N ALA A 54 -3.95 6.60 10.54
CA ALA A 54 -4.48 5.59 11.45
C ALA A 54 -4.61 4.18 10.82
N ASP A 55 -4.47 4.07 9.50
CA ASP A 55 -4.54 2.78 8.82
C ASP A 55 -3.44 1.83 9.30
N SER A 56 -3.80 0.58 9.59
CA SER A 56 -2.83 -0.46 9.90
C SER A 56 -2.06 -0.90 8.66
N ASP A 57 -0.87 -1.48 8.83
CA ASP A 57 -0.09 -2.03 7.71
C ASP A 57 -0.88 -3.09 6.91
N GLY A 58 -1.73 -3.87 7.60
CA GLY A 58 -2.60 -4.85 6.97
C GLY A 58 -3.64 -4.20 6.04
N GLN A 59 -4.24 -3.08 6.45
CA GLN A 59 -5.17 -2.31 5.61
C GLN A 59 -4.46 -1.70 4.39
N LEU A 60 -3.24 -1.20 4.55
CA LEU A 60 -2.44 -0.69 3.43
C LEU A 60 -2.13 -1.79 2.41
N ARG A 61 -1.72 -2.97 2.89
CA ARG A 61 -1.47 -4.13 2.01
C ARG A 61 -2.74 -4.61 1.33
N ALA A 62 -3.88 -4.64 2.04
CA ALA A 62 -5.17 -5.00 1.47
C ALA A 62 -5.55 -4.08 0.30
N ARG A 63 -5.44 -2.76 0.48
CA ARG A 63 -5.68 -1.78 -0.59
C ARG A 63 -4.71 -1.97 -1.75
N TRP A 64 -3.43 -2.19 -1.47
CA TRP A 64 -2.43 -2.45 -2.50
C TRP A 64 -2.80 -3.70 -3.33
N VAL A 65 -3.19 -4.81 -2.69
CA VAL A 65 -3.63 -6.04 -3.39
C VAL A 65 -4.81 -5.74 -4.29
N ARG A 66 -5.85 -5.07 -3.80
CA ARG A 66 -7.03 -4.71 -4.60
C ARG A 66 -6.66 -3.84 -5.80
N SER A 67 -5.78 -2.85 -5.61
CA SER A 67 -5.25 -2.02 -6.70
C SER A 67 -4.54 -2.85 -7.77
N ARG A 68 -3.72 -3.85 -7.38
CA ARG A 68 -3.03 -4.73 -8.33
C ARG A 68 -3.96 -5.66 -9.08
N LEU A 69 -4.98 -6.19 -8.40
CA LEU A 69 -6.03 -7.00 -9.04
C LEU A 69 -6.83 -6.18 -10.05
N ALA A 70 -7.23 -4.96 -9.67
CA ALA A 70 -7.94 -4.04 -10.56
C ALA A 70 -7.10 -3.66 -11.79
N ALA A 71 -5.79 -3.47 -11.63
CA ALA A 71 -4.88 -3.14 -12.73
C ALA A 71 -4.81 -4.24 -13.82
N VAL A 72 -5.09 -5.49 -13.46
CA VAL A 72 -5.20 -6.61 -14.41
C VAL A 72 -6.65 -7.00 -14.72
N GLY A 73 -7.62 -6.18 -14.30
CA GLY A 73 -9.04 -6.38 -14.58
C GLY A 73 -9.68 -7.54 -13.82
N PHE A 74 -9.07 -8.02 -12.73
CA PHE A 74 -9.63 -9.10 -11.94
C PHE A 74 -10.77 -8.58 -11.05
N THR A 75 -11.95 -9.17 -11.21
CA THR A 75 -13.20 -8.80 -10.49
C THR A 75 -13.80 -9.96 -9.68
N GLY A 76 -13.09 -11.08 -9.58
CA GLY A 76 -13.56 -12.26 -8.85
C GLY A 76 -13.33 -12.18 -7.34
N ASP A 77 -13.64 -13.27 -6.65
CA ASP A 77 -13.41 -13.41 -5.21
C ASP A 77 -11.91 -13.31 -4.86
N ILE A 78 -11.57 -12.39 -3.96
CA ILE A 78 -10.21 -12.14 -3.50
C ILE A 78 -9.61 -13.34 -2.74
N ALA A 79 -10.43 -14.21 -2.15
CA ALA A 79 -9.98 -15.44 -1.48
C ALA A 79 -9.64 -16.56 -2.47
N SER A 80 -9.94 -16.40 -3.76
CA SER A 80 -9.76 -17.45 -4.76
C SER A 80 -8.29 -17.63 -5.20
N ILE A 81 -7.96 -18.83 -5.67
CA ILE A 81 -6.67 -19.10 -6.33
C ILE A 81 -6.52 -18.24 -7.60
N ALA A 82 -7.64 -17.88 -8.24
CA ALA A 82 -7.63 -17.00 -9.41
C ALA A 82 -7.13 -15.60 -9.05
N ALA A 83 -7.52 -15.05 -7.89
CA ALA A 83 -6.98 -13.79 -7.38
C ALA A 83 -5.47 -13.89 -7.12
N LEU A 84 -4.99 -14.99 -6.53
CA LEU A 84 -3.57 -15.20 -6.30
C LEU A 84 -2.75 -15.25 -7.60
N LYS A 85 -3.31 -15.89 -8.64
CA LYS A 85 -2.71 -15.91 -9.99
C LYS A 85 -2.71 -14.52 -10.61
N ALA A 86 -3.82 -13.80 -10.54
CA ALA A 86 -3.94 -12.44 -11.05
C ALA A 86 -2.96 -11.48 -10.33
N LEU A 87 -2.79 -11.60 -9.02
CA LEU A 87 -1.83 -10.82 -8.25
C LEU A 87 -0.39 -11.06 -8.71
N ARG A 88 -0.02 -12.32 -8.95
CA ARG A 88 1.32 -12.67 -9.46
C ARG A 88 1.49 -12.38 -10.96
N GLN A 89 0.41 -12.21 -11.71
CA GLN A 89 0.45 -11.67 -13.07
C GLN A 89 0.69 -10.16 -13.04
N ALA A 90 0.02 -9.44 -12.13
CA ALA A 90 0.24 -8.01 -11.90
C ALA A 90 1.65 -7.73 -11.37
N GLU A 91 2.21 -8.63 -10.55
CA GLU A 91 3.52 -8.50 -9.94
C GLU A 91 4.38 -9.77 -10.15
N PRO A 92 5.02 -9.91 -11.33
CA PRO A 92 5.72 -11.15 -11.72
C PRO A 92 6.88 -11.58 -10.81
N ARG A 93 7.47 -10.63 -10.09
CA ARG A 93 8.59 -10.88 -9.16
C ARG A 93 8.13 -11.24 -7.75
N LEU A 94 6.82 -11.22 -7.49
CA LEU A 94 6.27 -11.57 -6.19
C LEU A 94 6.42 -13.08 -5.94
N SER A 95 7.00 -13.42 -4.78
CA SER A 95 7.07 -14.80 -4.32
C SER A 95 5.68 -15.35 -4.05
N LEU A 96 5.50 -16.68 -4.19
CA LEU A 96 4.20 -17.29 -3.93
C LEU A 96 3.81 -17.13 -2.45
N ILE A 97 4.80 -17.26 -1.55
CA ILE A 97 4.60 -17.10 -0.11
C ILE A 97 4.12 -15.67 0.18
N SER A 98 4.82 -14.66 -0.34
CA SER A 98 4.42 -13.27 -0.15
C SER A 98 3.03 -12.99 -0.72
N ALA A 99 2.71 -13.54 -1.90
CA ALA A 99 1.39 -13.38 -2.50
C ALA A 99 0.28 -13.97 -1.63
N VAL A 100 0.53 -15.12 -0.97
CA VAL A 100 -0.43 -15.73 -0.04
C VAL A 100 -0.61 -14.90 1.22
N GLU A 101 0.47 -14.39 1.81
CA GLU A 101 0.37 -13.53 2.99
C GLU A 101 -0.37 -12.22 2.69
N LEU A 102 -0.09 -11.60 1.53
CA LEU A 102 -0.82 -10.41 1.07
C LEU A 102 -2.30 -10.70 0.81
N GLN A 103 -2.63 -11.87 0.27
CA GLN A 103 -4.02 -12.29 0.10
C GLN A 103 -4.73 -12.47 1.45
N LYS A 104 -4.07 -13.05 2.45
CA LYS A 104 -4.62 -13.18 3.81
C LYS A 104 -4.88 -11.81 4.44
N ASP A 105 -3.93 -10.89 4.34
CA ASP A 105 -4.10 -9.50 4.81
C ASP A 105 -5.32 -8.85 4.12
N ALA A 106 -5.47 -9.05 2.82
CA ALA A 106 -6.60 -8.51 2.06
C ALA A 106 -7.97 -9.12 2.45
N VAL A 107 -8.00 -10.41 2.79
CA VAL A 107 -9.22 -11.09 3.28
C VAL A 107 -9.55 -10.65 4.72
N ALA A 108 -8.55 -10.47 5.57
CA ALA A 108 -8.74 -10.04 6.95
C ALA A 108 -9.19 -8.57 7.08
N HIS A 109 -8.95 -7.76 6.05
CA HIS A 109 -9.30 -6.34 6.00
C HIS A 109 -10.22 -6.03 4.82
N PRO A 110 -11.53 -6.38 4.91
CA PRO A 110 -12.54 -6.00 3.92
C PRO A 110 -12.68 -4.47 3.82
N GLU A 111 -13.32 -4.00 2.74
CA GLU A 111 -13.66 -2.58 2.53
C GLU A 111 -14.76 -2.10 3.49
#